data_AF-A0A5C4VWH5-F1
#
_entry.id   AF-A0A5C4VWH5-F1
#
_cell.length_a   1.000
_cell.length_b   1.000
_cell.length_c   1.000
_cell.angle_alpha   90.00
_cell.angle_beta   90.00
_cell.angle_gamma   90.00
#
_symmetry.space_group_name_H-M   'P 1'
#
loop_
_entity.id
_entity.type
_entity.pdbx_description
1 polymer ?
#
loop_
_entity_poly.entity_id
_entity_poly.type
_entity_poly.pdbx_seq_one_letter_code
_entity_poly.pdbx_strand_id
1 'polypeptide(L)'
;MTPAHLAVEHGDLRELTRLLDAGTDPNEVGSNMTLLLHAIDVEADGAAQTGEPLDAACTAVLLAYGADPERPGPDGDIPLLFAFRYRHGLAVRLLEAHIARRHGGSAPAPCPELPPAEPLTRPRP
;
A
#
# COMPACT_ATOMS: atom_id res chain seq x y z
N MET A 1 -23.13 -0.11 -0.74
CA MET A 1 -22.06 0.10 -1.73
C MET A 1 -22.06 1.58 -2.14
N THR A 2 -20.95 2.29 -1.94
CA THR A 2 -20.79 3.71 -2.31
C THR A 2 -20.46 3.84 -3.82
N PRO A 3 -20.49 5.05 -4.42
CA PRO A 3 -20.09 5.24 -5.80
C PRO A 3 -18.65 4.79 -6.09
N ALA A 4 -17.70 5.01 -5.17
CA ALA A 4 -16.31 4.59 -5.39
C ALA A 4 -16.15 3.07 -5.23
N HIS A 5 -16.86 2.43 -4.29
CA HIS A 5 -16.91 0.96 -4.23
C HIS A 5 -17.54 0.35 -5.49
N LEU A 6 -18.55 0.99 -6.08
CA LEU A 6 -19.10 0.55 -7.38
C LEU A 6 -18.07 0.66 -8.52
N ALA A 7 -17.25 1.71 -8.51
CA ALA A 7 -16.18 1.86 -9.51
C ALA A 7 -15.08 0.80 -9.32
N VAL A 8 -14.71 0.49 -8.07
CA VAL A 8 -13.78 -0.59 -7.73
C VAL A 8 -14.32 -1.95 -8.15
N GLU A 9 -15.58 -2.25 -7.81
CA GLU A 9 -16.26 -3.50 -8.18
C GLU A 9 -16.22 -3.78 -9.69
N HIS A 10 -16.36 -2.73 -10.51
CA HIS A 10 -16.34 -2.84 -11.97
C HIS A 10 -14.95 -2.68 -12.59
N GLY A 11 -13.90 -2.42 -11.79
CA GLY A 11 -12.57 -2.06 -12.32
C GLY A 11 -12.57 -0.77 -13.15
N ASP A 12 -13.55 0.12 -12.95
CA ASP A 12 -13.67 1.39 -13.70
C ASP A 12 -12.70 2.43 -13.14
N LEU A 13 -11.45 2.34 -13.58
CA LEU A 13 -10.37 3.26 -13.17
C LEU A 13 -10.69 4.73 -13.49
N ARG A 14 -11.45 4.98 -14.56
CA ARG A 14 -11.79 6.35 -14.97
C ARG A 14 -12.78 6.96 -13.99
N GLU A 15 -13.84 6.23 -13.65
CA GLU A 15 -14.82 6.71 -12.67
C GLU A 15 -14.22 6.77 -11.26
N LEU A 16 -13.40 5.77 -10.88
CA LEU A 16 -12.69 5.78 -9.60
C LEU A 16 -11.82 7.04 -9.47
N THR A 17 -10.99 7.33 -10.47
CA THR A 17 -10.12 8.53 -10.49
C THR A 17 -10.96 9.81 -10.45
N ARG A 18 -12.06 9.88 -11.21
CA ARG A 18 -12.96 11.05 -11.22
C ARG A 18 -13.58 11.31 -9.84
N LEU A 19 -13.98 10.27 -9.12
CA LEU A 19 -14.54 10.37 -7.77
C LEU A 19 -13.48 10.82 -6.76
N LEU A 20 -12.28 10.25 -6.83
CA LEU A 20 -11.16 10.64 -5.97
C LEU A 20 -10.73 12.10 -6.21
N ASP A 21 -10.66 12.54 -7.47
CA ASP A 21 -10.43 13.94 -7.84
C ASP A 21 -11.51 14.89 -7.30
N ALA A 22 -12.75 14.42 -7.18
CA ALA A 22 -13.86 15.16 -6.60
C ALA A 22 -13.83 15.21 -5.06
N GLY A 23 -12.84 14.58 -4.43
CA GLY A 23 -12.64 14.61 -2.98
C GLY A 23 -13.28 13.46 -2.22
N THR A 24 -13.65 12.36 -2.88
CA THR A 24 -13.99 11.10 -2.19
C THR A 24 -12.81 10.67 -1.30
N ASP A 25 -13.09 10.31 -0.05
CA ASP A 25 -12.06 9.81 0.87
C ASP A 25 -11.52 8.46 0.35
N PRO A 26 -10.23 8.34 0.01
CA PRO A 26 -9.64 7.08 -0.45
C PRO A 26 -9.64 5.98 0.62
N ASN A 27 -9.95 6.32 1.87
CA ASN A 27 -10.12 5.39 2.99
C ASN A 27 -11.58 5.16 3.39
N GLU A 28 -12.54 5.60 2.57
CA GLU A 28 -13.95 5.38 2.88
C GLU A 28 -14.25 3.88 3.03
N VAL A 29 -15.25 3.60 3.85
CA VAL A 29 -15.71 2.24 4.12
C VAL A 29 -17.08 2.06 3.49
N GLY A 30 -17.22 0.98 2.73
CA GLY A 30 -18.45 0.56 2.07
C GLY A 30 -18.52 -0.96 2.04
N SER A 31 -19.71 -1.52 2.25
CA SER A 31 -19.90 -2.99 2.26
C SER A 31 -18.93 -3.74 3.20
N ASN A 32 -18.62 -3.13 4.35
CA ASN A 32 -17.68 -3.64 5.35
C ASN A 32 -16.20 -3.73 4.92
N MET A 33 -15.81 -3.04 3.85
CA MET A 33 -14.41 -2.96 3.38
C MET A 33 -13.99 -1.50 3.19
N THR A 34 -12.72 -1.19 3.45
CA THR A 34 -12.12 0.03 2.88
C THR A 34 -12.02 -0.13 1.37
N LEU A 35 -11.94 0.99 0.63
CA LEU A 35 -11.68 0.93 -0.83
C LEU A 35 -10.46 0.07 -1.16
N LEU A 36 -9.39 0.18 -0.36
CA LEU A 36 -8.15 -0.55 -0.58
C LEU A 36 -8.32 -2.07 -0.40
N LEU A 37 -9.08 -2.51 0.60
CA LEU A 37 -9.38 -3.94 0.78
C LEU A 37 -10.29 -4.47 -0.33
N HIS A 38 -11.29 -3.68 -0.73
CA HIS A 38 -12.21 -4.05 -1.82
C HIS A 38 -11.48 -4.19 -3.16
N ALA A 39 -10.52 -3.30 -3.46
CA ALA A 39 -9.70 -3.41 -4.67
C ALA A 39 -8.88 -4.71 -4.70
N ILE A 40 -8.21 -5.06 -3.60
CA ILE A 40 -7.41 -6.29 -3.52
C ILE A 40 -8.29 -7.54 -3.69
N ASP A 41 -9.50 -7.52 -3.11
CA ASP A 41 -10.48 -8.61 -3.23
C ASP A 41 -10.93 -8.80 -4.69
N VAL A 42 -11.41 -7.73 -5.33
CA VAL A 42 -11.95 -7.77 -6.71
C VAL A 42 -10.88 -8.09 -7.74
N GLU A 43 -9.67 -7.53 -7.62
CA GLU A 43 -8.55 -7.81 -8.52
C GLU A 43 -8.15 -9.30 -8.44
N ALA A 44 -8.09 -9.88 -7.23
CA ALA A 44 -7.77 -11.28 -7.04
C ALA A 44 -8.90 -12.21 -7.52
N ASP A 45 -10.15 -11.93 -7.15
CA ASP A 45 -11.32 -12.72 -7.54
C ASP A 45 -11.55 -12.66 -9.05
N GLY A 46 -11.42 -11.50 -9.67
CA GLY A 46 -11.53 -11.31 -11.11
C GLY A 46 -10.50 -12.15 -11.88
N ALA A 47 -9.23 -12.12 -11.47
CA ALA A 47 -8.19 -12.96 -12.06
C ALA A 47 -8.48 -14.47 -11.88
N ALA A 48 -8.96 -14.88 -10.71
CA ALA A 48 -9.30 -16.27 -10.44
C ALA A 48 -10.51 -16.77 -11.26
N GLN A 49 -11.51 -15.92 -11.47
CA GLN A 49 -12.74 -16.28 -12.19
C GLN A 49 -12.57 -16.28 -13.71
N THR A 50 -11.80 -15.32 -14.24
CA THR A 50 -11.65 -15.13 -15.69
C THR A 50 -10.44 -15.89 -16.25
N GLY A 51 -9.42 -16.14 -15.42
CA GLY A 51 -8.11 -16.64 -15.88
C GLY A 51 -7.25 -15.58 -16.56
N GLU A 52 -7.69 -14.32 -16.60
CA GLU A 52 -6.88 -13.20 -17.08
C GLU A 52 -5.70 -12.93 -16.13
N PRO A 53 -4.60 -12.32 -16.62
CA PRO A 53 -3.48 -11.96 -15.77
C PRO A 53 -3.91 -11.06 -14.61
N LEU A 54 -3.46 -11.40 -13.40
CA LEU A 54 -3.66 -10.57 -12.22
C LEU A 54 -3.05 -9.17 -12.44
N ASP A 55 -3.86 -8.13 -12.28
CA ASP A 55 -3.43 -6.72 -12.24
C ASP A 55 -3.51 -6.17 -10.81
N ALA A 56 -3.19 -4.88 -10.62
CA ALA A 56 -3.32 -4.17 -9.34
C ALA A 56 -3.70 -2.70 -9.55
N ALA A 57 -4.51 -2.43 -10.56
CA ALA A 57 -4.72 -1.08 -11.06
C ALA A 57 -5.54 -0.20 -10.11
N CYS A 58 -6.64 -0.71 -9.57
CA CYS A 58 -7.44 -0.02 -8.55
C CYS A 58 -6.60 0.17 -7.28
N THR A 59 -5.87 -0.86 -6.86
CA THR A 59 -4.95 -0.80 -5.73
C THR A 59 -3.91 0.33 -5.91
N ALA A 60 -3.29 0.43 -7.08
CA ALA A 60 -2.32 1.47 -7.39
C ALA A 60 -2.92 2.88 -7.38
N VAL A 61 -4.11 3.07 -7.97
CA VAL A 61 -4.82 4.35 -7.96
C VAL A 61 -5.14 4.78 -6.54
N LEU A 62 -5.73 3.91 -5.72
CA LEU A 62 -6.08 4.25 -4.35
C LEU A 62 -4.87 4.67 -3.51
N LEU A 63 -3.75 3.94 -3.64
CA LEU A 63 -2.50 4.31 -2.97
C LEU A 63 -1.94 5.65 -3.47
N ALA A 64 -2.08 5.97 -4.76
CA ALA A 64 -1.66 7.25 -5.31
C ALA A 64 -2.47 8.43 -4.76
N TYR A 65 -3.76 8.21 -4.45
CA TYR A 65 -4.64 9.21 -3.83
C TYR A 65 -4.55 9.25 -2.30
N GLY A 66 -3.70 8.44 -1.68
CA GLY A 66 -3.44 8.49 -0.24
C GLY A 66 -4.32 7.55 0.60
N ALA A 67 -4.85 6.47 0.01
CA ALA A 67 -5.32 5.34 0.81
C ALA A 67 -4.20 4.88 1.75
N ASP A 68 -4.52 4.69 3.02
CA ASP A 68 -3.55 4.30 4.04
C ASP A 68 -3.35 2.77 4.00
N PRO A 69 -2.16 2.29 3.58
CA PRO A 69 -1.90 0.85 3.47
C PRO A 69 -1.86 0.13 4.82
N GLU A 70 -1.79 0.87 5.93
CA GLU A 70 -1.73 0.33 7.29
C GLU A 70 -3.09 0.40 8.01
N ARG A 71 -4.10 1.03 7.39
CA ARG A 71 -5.43 1.16 7.99
C ARG A 71 -6.18 -0.17 7.88
N PRO A 72 -6.54 -0.81 9.02
CA PRO A 72 -7.32 -2.03 8.98
C PRO A 72 -8.76 -1.75 8.53
N GLY A 73 -9.37 -2.75 7.90
CA GLY A 73 -10.79 -2.77 7.62
C GLY A 73 -11.65 -2.86 8.89
N PRO A 74 -12.98 -2.71 8.76
CA PRO A 74 -13.92 -2.88 9.87
C PRO A 74 -13.78 -4.20 10.64
N ASP A 75 -13.44 -5.30 9.96
CA ASP A 75 -13.23 -6.62 10.58
C ASP A 75 -11.80 -6.84 11.12
N GLY A 76 -10.95 -5.81 11.06
CA GLY A 76 -9.55 -5.89 11.45
C GLY A 76 -8.61 -6.42 10.36
N ASP A 77 -9.11 -6.64 9.14
CA ASP A 77 -8.30 -7.06 8.01
C ASP A 77 -7.21 -6.03 7.68
N ILE A 78 -5.95 -6.43 7.78
CA ILE A 78 -4.79 -5.60 7.46
C ILE A 78 -4.49 -5.75 5.96
N PRO A 79 -4.43 -4.67 5.16
CA PRO A 79 -4.28 -4.75 3.71
C PRO A 79 -3.12 -5.63 3.23
N LEU A 80 -1.95 -5.54 3.87
CA LEU A 80 -0.78 -6.35 3.51
C LEU A 80 -1.03 -7.85 3.74
N LEU A 81 -1.59 -8.23 4.90
CA LEU A 81 -1.91 -9.63 5.19
C LEU A 81 -3.02 -10.16 4.29
N PHE A 82 -3.99 -9.30 3.96
CA PHE A 82 -5.06 -9.59 3.03
C PHE A 82 -4.51 -9.91 1.64
N ALA A 83 -3.67 -9.05 1.07
CA ALA A 83 -3.01 -9.30 -0.21
C ALA A 83 -2.18 -10.60 -0.22
N PHE A 84 -1.49 -10.93 0.88
CA PHE A 84 -0.80 -12.22 1.01
C PHE A 84 -1.75 -13.42 0.96
N ARG A 85 -2.90 -13.36 1.67
CA ARG A 85 -3.91 -14.43 1.69
C ARG A 85 -4.49 -14.71 0.30
N TYR A 86 -4.68 -13.67 -0.51
CA TYR A 86 -5.13 -13.78 -1.90
C TYR A 86 -4.02 -14.09 -2.90
N ARG A 87 -2.77 -14.28 -2.44
CA ARG A 87 -1.58 -14.48 -3.31
C ARG A 87 -1.39 -13.34 -4.31
N HIS A 88 -1.82 -12.14 -3.93
CA HIS A 88 -1.85 -10.95 -4.77
C HIS A 88 -0.50 -10.23 -4.79
N GLY A 89 0.51 -10.84 -5.42
CA GLY A 89 1.91 -10.39 -5.36
C GLY A 89 2.16 -8.94 -5.82
N LEU A 90 1.37 -8.43 -6.78
CA LEU A 90 1.47 -7.03 -7.22
C LEU A 90 1.03 -6.05 -6.12
N ALA A 91 -0.13 -6.27 -5.49
CA ALA A 91 -0.60 -5.49 -4.36
C ALA A 91 0.38 -5.54 -3.18
N VAL A 92 0.93 -6.72 -2.84
CA VAL A 92 1.96 -6.85 -1.79
C VAL A 92 3.12 -5.88 -2.02
N ARG A 93 3.69 -5.87 -3.24
CA ARG A 93 4.83 -5.00 -3.57
C ARG A 93 4.46 -3.52 -3.52
N LEU A 94 3.26 -3.15 -3.95
CA LEU A 94 2.78 -1.77 -3.90
C LEU A 94 2.61 -1.30 -2.45
N LEU A 95 1.99 -2.11 -1.60
CA LEU A 95 1.77 -1.83 -0.19
C LEU A 95 3.12 -1.68 0.55
N GLU A 96 4.03 -2.64 0.40
CA GLU A 96 5.38 -2.59 1.00
C GLU A 96 6.14 -1.31 0.59
N ALA A 97 6.12 -0.98 -0.71
CA ALA A 97 6.77 0.22 -1.21
C ALA A 97 6.16 1.50 -0.62
N HIS A 98 4.83 1.54 -0.45
CA HIS A 98 4.14 2.69 0.10
C HIS A 98 4.39 2.84 1.62
N ILE A 99 4.35 1.75 2.38
CA ILE A 99 4.70 1.70 3.81
C ILE A 99 6.13 2.15 4.03
N ALA A 100 7.09 1.58 3.30
CA ALA A 100 8.50 1.93 3.41
C ALA A 100 8.77 3.43 3.13
N ARG A 101 8.05 4.03 2.17
CA ARG A 101 8.15 5.47 1.90
C ARG A 101 7.58 6.33 3.02
N ARG A 102 6.45 5.92 3.62
CA ARG A 102 5.84 6.62 4.76
C ARG A 102 6.73 6.60 5.99
N HIS A 103 7.41 5.47 6.22
CA HIS A 103 8.30 5.28 7.38
C HIS A 103 9.71 5.81 7.12
N GLY A 104 10.16 5.83 5.86
CA GLY A 104 11.48 6.27 5.39
C GLY A 104 11.59 7.76 5.06
N GLY A 105 10.62 8.58 5.49
CA GLY A 105 10.67 10.05 5.41
C GLY A 105 11.73 10.70 6.31
N SER A 106 12.41 9.93 7.15
CA SER A 106 13.74 10.30 7.65
C SER A 106 14.77 9.53 6.84
N ALA A 107 15.59 10.24 6.06
CA ALA A 107 16.87 9.69 5.64
C ALA A 107 17.55 9.07 6.88
N PRO A 108 18.23 7.91 6.77
CA PRO A 108 19.09 7.45 7.85
C PRO A 108 20.06 8.60 8.14
N ALA A 109 20.18 9.00 9.41
CA ALA A 109 21.21 9.95 9.80
C ALA A 109 22.55 9.48 9.18
N PRO A 110 23.33 10.36 8.53
CA PRO A 110 24.63 9.96 8.03
C PRO A 110 25.38 9.28 9.17
N CYS A 111 25.97 8.11 8.90
CA CYS A 111 26.73 7.37 9.89
C CYS A 111 27.64 8.35 10.64
N PRO A 112 27.61 8.39 11.99
CA PRO A 112 28.50 9.27 12.72
C PRO A 112 29.93 8.96 12.26
N GLU A 113 30.64 9.98 11.80
CA GLU A 113 32.03 9.86 11.37
C GLU A 113 32.81 9.30 12.56
N LEU A 114 33.38 8.10 12.38
CA LEU A 114 34.20 7.48 13.40
C LEU A 114 35.35 8.45 13.72
N PRO A 115 35.58 8.80 15.00
CA PRO A 115 36.69 9.66 15.36
C PRO A 115 37.99 9.01 14.86
N PRO A 116 38.97 9.82 14.40
CA PRO A 116 40.23 9.29 13.93
C PRO A 116 40.85 8.42 15.01
N ALA A 117 41.31 7.22 14.62
CA ALA A 117 41.95 6.29 15.55
C ALA A 117 43.14 6.99 16.23
N GLU A 118 43.07 7.13 17.56
CA GLU A 118 44.18 7.69 18.33
C GLU A 118 45.42 6.79 18.13
N PRO A 119 46.58 7.36 17.80
CA PRO A 119 47.78 6.57 17.62
C PRO A 119 48.15 5.91 18.95
N LEU A 120 48.28 4.58 18.92
CA LEU A 120 48.75 3.78 20.04
C LEU A 120 50.13 4.29 20.50
N THR A 121 50.14 5.09 21.56
CA THR A 121 51.38 5.52 22.20
C THR A 121 52.08 4.29 22.75
N ARG A 122 53.23 3.92 22.16
CA ARG A 122 54.08 2.86 22.71
C ARG A 122 54.56 3.30 24.10
N PRO A 123 54.53 2.42 25.11
CA PRO A 123 55.08 2.75 26.41
C PRO A 123 56.59 3.05 26.27
N ARG A 124 57.03 4.10 26.95
CA ARG A 124 58.44 4.52 27.03
C ARG A 124 59.28 3.44 27.74
N PRO A 125 60.58 3.33 27.41
CA PRO A 125 61.45 2.24 27.84
C PRO A 125 61.62 2.14 29.36
#